data_AF-A0A976E607-F1
#
_entry.id   AF-A0A976E607-F1
#
_cell.length_a   1.000
_cell.length_b   1.000
_cell.length_c   1.000
_cell.angle_alpha   90.00
_cell.angle_beta   90.00
_cell.angle_gamma   90.00
#
_symmetry.space_group_name_H-M   'P 1'
#
loop_
_entity.id
_entity.type
_entity.pdbx_description
1 polymer ?
#
loop_
_entity_poly.entity_id
_entity_poly.type
_entity_poly.pdbx_seq_one_letter_code
_entity_poly.pdbx_strand_id
1 'polypeptide(L)'
;MNVHKNCAVLILGANYAKYPNGEIRMLEVVDFSPHFASPNKAILLVFLSNYLFLNTYISVQNKQHTHMKNLLTVCFCSFVALSVWANTPPKPPIVSPASSFLTYGQSATLTALGCAGSVTWSNGQTGNSVNITPKEDQKLTATCTVASETSIASNVAVVTINWVNSCDTTQNLTAPLSNTARKYEAKKHITATNSVASDASVRYNAGQSVTLNPGFQTNSGAVFKSHIEGCSNLSTRQVATGLSSPWEILWGPDSFIWNTERRGIINRINPTTGSITQLLDLTSQVSALGESGLLGMVLHPDFTTNPYVYVVFTYHVGGPQPSTAGMLQKVVRYSYTAPSTLNNAAVILDNIPANSQFNNHFGSRLVITPDLKLFVSTGDIANAPLSQNRASLNGKILRMNLDGSIPADNPTANSLVWTSGHRNPQGLVYANGNLYSAEHGPNTDDEVNLILKNRNYGWPNVFGHCDGNLGAGEATFCVDSNVVQPLVSWFPSNPFTTTSTIAPSGMDYYNNNAIPQWKNSLLVAILKNQRLMQLKLDETGTYVVEMRDYFINQFGRIRDICVNPAGQVFVCIDAGGGSGKVIEITPTP
;
A
#
# COMPACT_ATOMS: atom_id res chain seq x y z
N MET A 1 16.71 -39.19 11.32
CA MET A 1 15.83 -40.35 11.59
C MET A 1 16.24 -41.48 10.65
N ASN A 2 16.66 -42.62 11.18
CA ASN A 2 16.76 -43.88 10.42
C ASN A 2 15.93 -44.90 11.20
N VAL A 3 14.74 -45.24 10.68
CA VAL A 3 13.78 -46.12 11.36
C VAL A 3 14.00 -47.54 10.86
N HIS A 4 14.42 -48.45 11.75
CA HIS A 4 14.47 -49.89 11.48
C HIS A 4 13.05 -50.47 11.43
N LYS A 5 12.81 -51.34 10.44
CA LYS A 5 11.50 -51.80 9.94
C LYS A 5 10.62 -52.69 10.86
N ASN A 6 10.88 -52.89 12.16
CA ASN A 6 10.11 -53.85 12.98
C ASN A 6 9.74 -53.33 14.38
N CYS A 7 9.06 -52.18 14.51
CA CYS A 7 8.54 -51.73 15.80
C CYS A 7 7.06 -51.34 15.68
N ALA A 8 6.21 -52.02 16.44
CA ALA A 8 4.82 -51.60 16.65
C ALA A 8 4.79 -50.50 17.73
N VAL A 9 4.01 -49.44 17.48
CA VAL A 9 3.86 -48.28 18.37
C VAL A 9 2.53 -48.40 19.10
N LEU A 10 2.57 -48.44 20.43
CA LEU A 10 1.38 -48.37 21.28
C LEU A 10 1.28 -46.95 21.85
N ILE A 11 0.14 -46.28 21.64
CA ILE A 11 -0.16 -44.95 22.19
C ILE A 11 -1.26 -45.12 23.23
N LEU A 12 -0.98 -44.80 24.50
CA LEU A 12 -1.96 -44.77 25.57
C LEU A 12 -2.12 -43.33 26.09
N GLY A 13 -3.37 -42.89 26.26
CA GLY A 13 -3.68 -41.61 26.91
C GLY A 13 -3.85 -41.81 28.42
N ALA A 14 -3.31 -40.91 29.24
CA ALA A 14 -3.51 -40.94 30.69
C ALA A 14 -3.80 -39.53 31.21
N ASN A 15 -4.69 -39.44 32.21
CA ASN A 15 -5.04 -38.19 32.89
C ASN A 15 -4.22 -38.05 34.19
N TYR A 16 -3.73 -36.84 34.47
CA TYR A 16 -2.90 -36.54 35.63
C TYR A 16 -3.43 -35.33 36.40
N ALA A 17 -3.23 -35.31 37.71
CA ALA A 17 -3.46 -34.15 38.56
C ALA A 17 -2.15 -33.66 39.21
N LYS A 18 -1.99 -32.35 39.27
CA LYS A 18 -0.87 -31.66 39.92
C LYS A 18 -1.30 -31.14 41.28
N TYR A 19 -0.62 -31.59 42.33
CA TYR A 19 -0.87 -31.16 43.71
C TYR A 19 -0.08 -29.89 44.05
N PRO A 20 -0.51 -29.11 45.08
CA PRO A 20 0.12 -27.83 45.43
C PRO A 20 1.59 -27.93 45.85
N ASN A 21 2.04 -29.10 46.30
CA ASN A 21 3.44 -29.41 46.61
C ASN A 21 4.29 -29.70 45.35
N GLY A 22 3.70 -29.59 44.15
CA GLY A 22 4.36 -29.86 42.87
C GLY A 22 4.35 -31.34 42.45
N GLU A 23 3.82 -32.24 43.28
CA GLU A 23 3.72 -33.66 42.99
C GLU A 23 2.64 -33.91 41.92
N ILE A 24 2.96 -34.68 40.87
CA ILE A 24 2.00 -35.07 39.82
C ILE A 24 1.68 -36.55 40.00
N ARG A 25 0.40 -36.91 40.13
CA ARG A 25 -0.04 -38.31 40.20
C ARG A 25 -0.91 -38.66 39.01
N MET A 26 -0.68 -39.87 38.49
CA MET A 26 -1.52 -40.47 37.45
C MET A 26 -2.85 -40.87 38.08
N LEU A 27 -3.96 -40.40 37.51
CA LEU A 27 -5.29 -40.68 38.03
C LEU A 27 -5.88 -41.93 37.37
N GLU A 28 -5.74 -42.07 36.05
CA GLU A 28 -6.30 -43.20 35.29
C GLU A 28 -5.62 -43.33 33.92
N VAL A 29 -5.51 -44.57 33.43
CA VAL A 29 -5.07 -44.90 32.06
C VAL A 29 -6.30 -45.15 31.20
N VAL A 30 -6.46 -44.40 30.11
CA VAL A 30 -7.56 -44.58 29.15
C VAL A 30 -7.06 -45.55 28.08
N ASP A 31 -7.65 -46.75 28.06
CA ASP A 31 -7.23 -47.85 27.19
C ASP A 31 -7.68 -47.64 25.74
N PHE A 32 -6.78 -47.96 24.79
CA PHE A 32 -7.11 -48.15 23.37
C PHE A 32 -6.40 -49.42 22.89
N SER A 33 -7.20 -50.43 22.50
CA SER A 33 -6.71 -51.74 22.07
C SER A 33 -5.89 -51.68 20.78
N PRO A 34 -4.81 -52.49 20.69
CA PRO A 34 -4.38 -52.98 19.38
C PRO A 34 -4.28 -54.51 19.34
N HIS A 35 -4.71 -55.09 18.22
CA HIS A 35 -4.28 -56.42 17.80
C HIS A 35 -2.78 -56.39 17.47
N PHE A 36 -1.99 -57.27 18.09
CA PHE A 36 -0.56 -57.43 17.79
C PHE A 36 -0.27 -58.79 17.16
N ALA A 37 0.48 -58.78 16.05
CA ALA A 37 1.14 -59.95 15.49
C ALA A 37 2.65 -59.89 15.80
N SER A 38 3.13 -60.89 16.53
CA SER A 38 4.53 -61.21 16.90
C SER A 38 5.04 -60.67 18.27
N PRO A 39 5.89 -61.45 18.99
CA PRO A 39 5.98 -61.32 20.45
C PRO A 39 7.17 -60.52 20.99
N ASN A 40 8.07 -59.96 20.16
CA ASN A 40 9.44 -59.76 20.67
C ASN A 40 10.01 -58.34 20.76
N LYS A 41 9.37 -57.25 20.28
CA LYS A 41 9.81 -55.87 20.56
C LYS A 41 8.66 -54.85 20.42
N ALA A 42 8.37 -54.09 21.47
CA ALA A 42 7.48 -52.93 21.42
C ALA A 42 8.22 -51.69 21.95
N ILE A 43 7.99 -50.52 21.34
CA ILE A 43 8.49 -49.22 21.80
C ILE A 43 7.30 -48.45 22.36
N LEU A 44 7.37 -48.04 23.62
CA LEU A 44 6.36 -47.21 24.27
C LEU A 44 6.72 -45.72 24.06
N LEU A 45 5.82 -44.96 23.43
CA LEU A 45 5.94 -43.50 23.27
C LEU A 45 4.86 -42.83 24.12
N VAL A 46 5.26 -42.09 25.16
CA VAL A 46 4.35 -41.29 25.99
C VAL A 46 4.53 -39.82 25.62
N PHE A 47 3.46 -39.19 25.12
CA PHE A 47 3.47 -37.76 24.82
C PHE A 47 3.08 -36.98 26.08
N LEU A 48 4.01 -36.16 26.59
CA LEU A 48 3.69 -35.03 27.45
C LEU A 48 3.67 -33.80 26.55
N SER A 49 2.69 -32.91 26.71
CA SER A 49 2.74 -31.58 26.11
C SER A 49 4.04 -30.90 26.57
N ASN A 50 5.03 -30.86 25.66
CA ASN A 50 6.35 -30.22 25.73
C ASN A 50 7.59 -31.06 26.10
N TYR A 51 7.56 -32.41 26.14
CA TYR A 51 8.81 -33.19 26.28
C TYR A 51 8.83 -34.49 25.47
N LEU A 52 9.95 -34.74 24.76
CA LEU A 52 10.24 -36.00 24.05
C LEU A 52 11.27 -36.81 24.86
N PHE A 53 10.90 -37.99 25.34
CA PHE A 53 11.84 -38.93 25.95
C PHE A 53 12.20 -40.03 24.95
N LEU A 54 13.49 -40.28 24.72
CA LEU A 54 13.97 -41.39 23.91
C LEU A 54 14.80 -42.37 24.76
N ASN A 55 14.56 -43.66 24.52
CA ASN A 55 15.31 -44.85 24.97
C ASN A 55 15.02 -45.38 26.38
N THR A 56 14.04 -46.28 26.47
CA THR A 56 14.00 -47.32 27.50
C THR A 56 13.87 -48.68 26.82
N TYR A 57 14.83 -49.58 27.04
CA TYR A 57 14.71 -50.98 26.65
C TYR A 57 14.09 -51.77 27.80
N ILE A 58 12.92 -52.38 27.58
CA ILE A 58 12.34 -53.37 28.50
C ILE A 58 12.57 -54.76 27.89
N SER A 59 13.34 -55.60 28.58
CA SER A 59 13.46 -57.03 28.25
C SER A 59 12.40 -57.79 29.05
N VAL A 60 11.40 -58.36 28.37
CA VAL A 60 10.46 -59.29 28.99
C VAL A 60 10.96 -60.71 28.74
N GLN A 61 11.59 -61.33 29.74
CA GLN A 61 11.92 -62.75 29.71
C GLN A 61 10.67 -63.54 30.09
N ASN A 62 10.07 -64.21 29.11
CA ASN A 62 8.97 -65.14 29.34
C ASN A 62 9.56 -66.48 29.79
N LYS A 63 9.62 -66.74 31.11
CA LYS A 63 9.87 -68.09 31.63
C LYS A 63 8.57 -68.72 32.08
N GLN A 64 8.12 -69.68 31.27
CA GLN A 64 7.16 -70.70 31.66
C GLN A 64 7.73 -71.51 32.84
N HIS A 65 6.81 -71.93 33.73
CA HIS A 65 6.96 -72.87 34.84
C HIS A 65 7.22 -72.32 36.26
N THR A 66 6.10 -72.27 36.99
CA THR A 66 5.85 -72.73 38.37
C THR A 66 6.65 -72.14 39.54
N HIS A 67 5.88 -71.50 40.43
CA HIS A 67 6.18 -71.10 41.80
C HIS A 67 7.37 -70.16 42.01
N MET A 68 7.10 -68.85 42.05
CA MET A 68 7.77 -67.93 42.99
C MET A 68 7.05 -66.58 43.04
N LYS A 69 7.02 -65.98 44.24
CA LYS A 69 6.46 -64.66 44.55
C LYS A 69 6.94 -63.61 43.53
N ASN A 70 6.02 -62.88 42.91
CA ASN A 70 6.33 -61.74 42.04
C ASN A 70 6.98 -60.62 42.87
N LEU A 71 8.31 -60.65 43.00
CA LEU A 71 9.09 -59.48 43.35
C LEU A 71 9.35 -58.73 42.04
N LEU A 72 8.60 -57.64 41.82
CA LEU A 72 8.95 -56.67 40.79
C LEU A 72 10.19 -55.92 41.32
N THR A 73 11.39 -56.38 40.98
CA THR A 73 12.62 -55.66 41.28
C THR A 73 12.71 -54.47 40.32
N VAL A 74 12.12 -53.35 40.73
CA VAL A 74 12.36 -52.05 40.10
C VAL A 74 13.76 -51.62 40.52
N CYS A 75 14.74 -51.82 39.62
CA CYS A 75 16.08 -51.32 39.83
C CYS A 75 16.02 -49.78 39.75
N PHE A 76 16.03 -49.10 40.89
CA PHE A 76 16.23 -47.65 40.94
C PHE A 76 17.69 -47.36 40.57
N CYS A 77 17.99 -47.31 39.27
CA CYS A 77 19.15 -46.56 38.82
C CYS A 77 18.90 -45.10 39.22
N SER A 78 19.83 -44.51 39.97
CA SER A 78 19.83 -43.10 40.30
C SER A 78 19.63 -42.31 39.01
N PHE A 79 18.45 -41.70 38.87
CA PHE A 79 18.19 -40.74 37.81
C PHE A 79 19.06 -39.53 38.10
N VAL A 80 20.19 -39.42 37.40
CA VAL A 80 20.76 -38.10 37.16
C VAL A 80 19.75 -37.42 36.25
N ALA A 81 18.91 -36.56 36.82
CA ALA A 81 18.10 -35.66 36.03
C ALA A 81 19.06 -34.77 35.25
N LEU A 82 19.32 -35.12 33.98
CA LEU A 82 19.86 -34.15 33.05
C LEU A 82 18.73 -33.15 32.79
N SER A 83 18.80 -32.00 33.46
CA SER A 83 18.05 -30.82 33.06
C SER A 83 18.58 -30.36 31.71
N VAL A 84 17.96 -30.86 30.64
CA VAL A 84 18.13 -30.25 29.32
C VAL A 84 17.26 -29.00 29.32
N TRP A 85 17.86 -27.85 29.60
CA TRP A 85 17.20 -26.57 29.35
C TRP A 85 17.03 -26.47 27.83
N ALA A 86 15.80 -26.60 27.33
CA ALA A 86 15.47 -26.02 26.04
C ALA A 86 15.55 -24.51 26.26
N ASN A 87 16.68 -23.90 25.91
CA ASN A 87 16.77 -22.45 25.89
C ASN A 87 15.65 -21.98 24.95
N THR A 88 14.78 -21.13 25.47
CA THR A 88 13.78 -20.48 24.63
C THR A 88 14.54 -19.50 23.73
N PRO A 89 14.33 -19.54 22.40
CA PRO A 89 15.01 -18.62 21.49
C PRO A 89 14.88 -17.18 22.00
N PRO A 90 15.93 -16.35 21.86
CA PRO A 90 15.89 -14.97 22.33
C PRO A 90 14.71 -14.21 21.74
N LYS A 91 14.12 -13.29 22.51
CA LYS A 91 13.08 -12.40 21.98
C LYS A 91 13.67 -11.55 20.84
N PRO A 92 12.98 -11.41 19.69
CA PRO A 92 13.44 -10.53 18.63
C PRO A 92 13.56 -9.09 19.11
N PRO A 93 14.60 -8.36 18.66
CA PRO A 93 14.72 -6.94 18.97
C PRO A 93 13.63 -6.13 18.26
N ILE A 94 13.38 -4.91 18.73
CA ILE A 94 12.52 -3.93 18.08
C ILE A 94 13.42 -2.89 17.41
N VAL A 95 13.31 -2.74 16.09
CA VAL A 95 14.05 -1.73 15.34
C VAL A 95 13.30 -0.40 15.38
N SER A 96 13.99 0.66 15.81
CA SER A 96 13.48 2.03 15.89
C SER A 96 14.46 3.04 15.27
N PRO A 97 14.00 4.02 14.48
CA PRO A 97 12.61 4.17 14.02
C PRO A 97 12.22 3.06 13.02
N ALA A 98 10.93 2.68 13.00
CA ALA A 98 10.40 1.69 12.05
C ALA A 98 10.30 2.23 10.61
N SER A 99 10.29 3.56 10.46
CA SER A 99 10.35 4.23 9.17
C SER A 99 11.24 5.45 9.26
N SER A 100 12.09 5.66 8.26
CA SER A 100 12.89 6.88 8.13
C SER A 100 12.85 7.40 6.70
N PHE A 101 12.74 8.71 6.55
CA PHE A 101 12.86 9.39 5.28
C PHE A 101 14.19 10.14 5.27
N LEU A 102 15.05 9.80 4.32
CA LEU A 102 16.36 10.40 4.17
C LEU A 102 16.44 11.08 2.81
N THR A 103 17.04 12.26 2.73
CA THR A 103 17.50 12.78 1.44
C THR A 103 18.68 11.93 0.98
N TYR A 104 18.86 11.73 -0.33
CA TYR A 104 20.02 11.00 -0.86
C TYR A 104 21.33 11.48 -0.22
N GLY A 105 22.16 10.55 0.26
CA GLY A 105 23.42 10.85 0.93
C GLY A 105 23.31 11.25 2.42
N GLN A 106 22.10 11.41 2.96
CA GLN A 106 21.92 11.50 4.41
C GLN A 106 22.05 10.12 5.05
N SER A 107 22.41 10.12 6.33
CA SER A 107 22.50 8.89 7.11
C SER A 107 21.43 8.87 8.19
N ALA A 108 20.88 7.68 8.46
CA ALA A 108 20.06 7.40 9.63
C ALA A 108 20.77 6.42 10.53
N THR A 109 20.50 6.52 11.83
CA THR A 109 20.81 5.47 12.80
C THR A 109 19.53 4.72 13.11
N LEU A 110 19.49 3.42 12.81
CA LEU A 110 18.46 2.53 13.33
C LEU A 110 19.01 1.84 14.58
N THR A 111 18.17 1.66 15.60
CA THR A 111 18.53 1.04 16.87
C THR A 111 17.67 -0.19 17.10
N ALA A 112 18.30 -1.32 17.38
CA ALA A 112 17.68 -2.56 17.80
C ALA A 112 17.55 -2.58 19.34
N LEU A 113 16.33 -2.39 19.83
CA LEU A 113 16.01 -2.32 21.25
C LEU A 113 15.60 -3.71 21.79
N GLY A 114 15.95 -4.00 23.04
CA GLY A 114 15.47 -5.20 23.74
C GLY A 114 16.24 -6.49 23.47
N CYS A 115 17.40 -6.44 22.83
CA CYS A 115 18.31 -7.59 22.74
C CYS A 115 19.27 -7.61 23.94
N ALA A 116 19.31 -8.74 24.66
CA ALA A 116 20.24 -8.96 25.78
C ALA A 116 21.62 -9.51 25.33
N GLY A 117 21.73 -9.92 24.06
CA GLY A 117 22.94 -10.49 23.47
C GLY A 117 23.46 -9.67 22.29
N SER A 118 24.02 -10.33 21.29
CA SER A 118 24.55 -9.66 20.09
C SER A 118 23.46 -9.47 19.04
N VAL A 119 23.37 -8.24 18.51
CA VAL A 119 22.46 -7.92 17.39
C VAL A 119 23.17 -8.12 16.06
N THR A 120 22.50 -8.80 15.12
CA THR A 120 22.92 -8.91 13.71
C THR A 120 21.82 -8.36 12.81
N TRP A 121 22.18 -7.42 11.94
CA TRP A 121 21.30 -6.78 10.97
C TRP A 121 21.26 -7.56 9.65
N SER A 122 20.13 -7.49 8.96
CA SER A 122 19.90 -8.12 7.64
C SER A 122 20.89 -7.69 6.54
N ASN A 123 21.56 -6.55 6.69
CA ASN A 123 22.63 -6.10 5.80
C ASN A 123 24.02 -6.62 6.21
N GLY A 124 24.09 -7.56 7.16
CA GLY A 124 25.32 -8.18 7.65
C GLY A 124 26.08 -7.38 8.71
N GLN A 125 25.62 -6.17 9.07
CA GLN A 125 26.24 -5.40 10.15
C GLN A 125 25.87 -5.96 11.52
N THR A 126 26.66 -5.66 12.54
CA THR A 126 26.44 -6.12 13.92
C THR A 126 26.49 -4.97 14.91
N GLY A 127 25.75 -5.07 16.02
CA GLY A 127 25.69 -4.07 17.08
C GLY A 127 24.29 -3.52 17.31
N ASN A 128 24.06 -2.92 18.48
CA ASN A 128 22.73 -2.46 18.89
C ASN A 128 22.19 -1.30 18.04
N SER A 129 23.04 -0.66 17.25
CA SER A 129 22.64 0.33 16.25
C SER A 129 23.37 0.08 14.94
N VAL A 130 22.74 0.51 13.84
CA VAL A 130 23.29 0.49 12.49
C VAL A 130 23.18 1.89 11.91
N ASN A 131 24.30 2.40 11.39
CA ASN A 131 24.30 3.63 10.62
C ASN A 131 24.21 3.26 9.14
N ILE A 132 23.19 3.76 8.49
CA ILE A 132 22.94 3.50 7.07
C ILE A 132 23.00 4.82 6.31
N THR A 133 23.60 4.77 5.13
CA THR A 133 23.60 5.86 4.14
C THR A 133 23.05 5.26 2.85
N PRO A 134 21.74 4.97 2.79
CA PRO A 134 21.18 4.25 1.66
C PRO A 134 21.27 5.10 0.40
N LYS A 135 21.61 4.47 -0.72
CA LYS A 135 21.54 5.08 -2.06
C LYS A 135 20.24 4.76 -2.80
N GLU A 136 19.42 3.89 -2.20
CA GLU A 136 18.12 3.43 -2.67
C GLU A 136 17.27 3.05 -1.45
N ASP A 137 15.97 2.81 -1.65
CA ASP A 137 15.08 2.39 -0.58
C ASP A 137 15.56 1.05 0.00
N GLN A 138 15.66 0.96 1.33
CA GLN A 138 16.14 -0.23 2.03
C GLN A 138 15.12 -0.71 3.05
N LYS A 139 14.99 -2.04 3.12
CA LYS A 139 14.25 -2.74 4.17
C LYS A 139 15.26 -3.47 5.05
N LEU A 140 15.26 -3.15 6.34
CA LEU A 140 16.21 -3.71 7.31
C LEU A 140 15.48 -4.38 8.45
N THR A 141 15.87 -5.61 8.76
CA THR A 141 15.53 -6.30 10.03
C THR A 141 16.80 -6.55 10.85
N ALA A 142 16.61 -6.91 12.11
CA ALA A 142 17.65 -7.31 13.04
C ALA A 142 17.27 -8.61 13.78
N THR A 143 18.26 -9.39 14.17
CA THR A 143 18.12 -10.60 15.00
C THR A 143 18.97 -10.46 16.26
N CYS A 144 18.56 -11.10 17.35
CA CYS A 144 19.28 -11.12 18.62
C CYS A 144 19.83 -12.52 18.88
N THR A 145 21.13 -12.64 19.20
CA THR A 145 21.77 -13.91 19.54
C THR A 145 22.23 -13.93 20.99
N VAL A 146 21.77 -14.90 21.77
CA VAL A 146 22.17 -15.13 23.17
C VAL A 146 22.61 -16.59 23.30
N ALA A 147 23.80 -16.84 23.86
CA ALA A 147 24.30 -18.18 24.15
C ALA A 147 24.20 -19.18 22.97
N SER A 148 24.44 -18.72 21.74
CA SER A 148 24.39 -19.49 20.48
C SER A 148 22.99 -19.79 19.91
N GLU A 149 21.94 -19.17 20.46
CA GLU A 149 20.60 -19.20 19.88
C GLU A 149 20.23 -17.85 19.30
N THR A 150 19.57 -17.84 18.15
CA THR A 150 19.20 -16.62 17.42
C THR A 150 17.68 -16.47 17.38
N SER A 151 17.20 -15.25 17.63
CA SER A 151 15.78 -14.90 17.50
C SER A 151 15.31 -14.96 16.05
N ILE A 152 13.99 -14.98 15.85
CA ILE A 152 13.41 -14.56 14.57
C ILE A 152 13.76 -13.10 14.24
N ALA A 153 13.51 -12.67 13.01
CA ALA A 153 13.72 -11.29 12.60
C ALA A 153 12.81 -10.31 13.35
N SER A 154 13.31 -9.09 13.59
CA SER A 154 12.55 -7.94 14.10
C SER A 154 11.45 -7.49 13.15
N ASN A 155 10.71 -6.44 13.55
CA ASN A 155 9.97 -5.62 12.59
C ASN A 155 10.90 -5.11 11.48
N VAL A 156 10.34 -4.97 10.27
CA VAL A 156 11.05 -4.38 9.13
C VAL A 156 11.07 -2.87 9.31
N ALA A 157 12.27 -2.30 9.39
CA ALA A 157 12.48 -0.87 9.23
C ALA A 157 12.57 -0.52 7.75
N VAL A 158 11.77 0.44 7.30
CA VAL A 158 11.77 0.94 5.92
C VAL A 158 12.47 2.28 5.89
N VAL A 159 13.52 2.39 5.09
CA VAL A 159 14.26 3.63 4.89
C VAL A 159 14.09 4.03 3.44
N THR A 160 13.39 5.15 3.23
CA THR A 160 13.06 5.66 1.90
C THR A 160 13.95 6.85 1.57
N ILE A 161 14.49 6.84 0.35
CA ILE A 161 15.34 7.92 -0.17
C ILE A 161 14.49 8.94 -0.92
N ASN A 162 14.38 10.12 -0.34
CA ASN A 162 13.89 11.32 -1.02
C ASN A 162 14.97 11.84 -1.96
N TRP A 163 14.71 11.67 -3.26
CA TRP A 163 15.49 12.30 -4.31
C TRP A 163 15.14 13.79 -4.36
N VAL A 164 16.13 14.66 -4.50
CA VAL A 164 15.89 16.10 -4.54
C VAL A 164 15.29 16.46 -5.90
N ASN A 165 14.10 17.06 -5.91
CA ASN A 165 13.33 17.36 -7.12
C ASN A 165 13.81 18.60 -7.88
N SER A 166 14.59 19.47 -7.22
CA SER A 166 15.37 20.49 -7.88
C SER A 166 16.84 20.26 -7.57
N CYS A 167 17.51 19.60 -8.51
CA CYS A 167 18.87 20.01 -8.84
C CYS A 167 18.80 21.48 -9.28
N ASP A 168 18.70 22.45 -8.36
CA ASP A 168 18.89 23.85 -8.72
C ASP A 168 20.34 24.00 -9.18
N THR A 169 20.60 23.77 -10.46
CA THR A 169 21.82 24.22 -11.11
C THR A 169 21.60 25.66 -11.53
N THR A 170 21.72 26.58 -10.58
CA THR A 170 21.97 27.96 -10.99
C THR A 170 23.46 28.11 -11.28
N GLN A 171 23.87 28.17 -12.55
CA GLN A 171 24.98 29.05 -12.96
C GLN A 171 24.85 29.48 -14.43
N ASN A 172 24.47 30.75 -14.63
CA ASN A 172 24.82 31.49 -15.84
C ASN A 172 26.20 32.11 -15.62
N LEU A 173 27.20 31.69 -16.40
CA LEU A 173 28.42 32.46 -16.59
C LEU A 173 28.30 33.23 -17.91
N THR A 174 27.86 34.48 -17.85
CA THR A 174 27.97 35.49 -18.92
C THR A 174 28.86 36.61 -18.39
N ALA A 175 29.95 37.08 -18.99
CA ALA A 175 30.61 36.87 -20.29
C ALA A 175 32.12 37.25 -20.09
N PRO A 176 32.99 37.31 -21.14
CA PRO A 176 34.44 37.33 -21.00
C PRO A 176 35.04 38.75 -20.77
N LEU A 177 36.28 38.83 -20.25
CA LEU A 177 37.44 39.60 -20.80
C LEU A 177 38.48 40.05 -19.74
N SER A 178 39.74 39.96 -20.18
CA SER A 178 40.99 40.48 -19.62
C SER A 178 41.71 39.65 -18.55
N ASN A 179 43.04 39.59 -18.72
CA ASN A 179 44.01 38.73 -18.07
C ASN A 179 44.27 39.09 -16.59
N THR A 180 43.27 39.61 -15.89
CA THR A 180 43.37 39.94 -14.47
C THR A 180 42.46 39.03 -13.67
N ALA A 181 43.08 38.25 -12.78
CA ALA A 181 42.40 37.42 -11.80
C ALA A 181 41.37 38.27 -11.03
N ARG A 182 40.07 38.01 -11.22
CA ARG A 182 39.02 38.56 -10.34
C ARG A 182 38.43 37.46 -9.49
N LYS A 183 38.17 37.81 -8.22
CA LYS A 183 37.43 36.98 -7.26
C LYS A 183 35.94 37.02 -7.62
N TYR A 184 35.33 35.86 -7.76
CA TYR A 184 33.87 35.72 -7.88
C TYR A 184 33.28 35.39 -6.51
N GLU A 185 32.19 36.06 -6.12
CA GLU A 185 31.34 35.63 -5.01
C GLU A 185 30.14 34.85 -5.57
N ALA A 186 30.15 33.53 -5.40
CA ALA A 186 29.05 32.67 -5.83
C ALA A 186 27.95 32.61 -4.75
N LYS A 187 26.71 32.96 -5.09
CA LYS A 187 25.53 32.64 -4.27
C LYS A 187 25.07 31.20 -4.56
N LYS A 188 25.79 30.26 -3.92
CA LYS A 188 25.58 28.80 -3.80
C LYS A 188 25.64 27.95 -5.10
N HIS A 189 26.38 26.85 -5.26
CA HIS A 189 27.45 26.20 -4.49
C HIS A 189 28.13 25.10 -5.41
N ILE A 190 29.48 25.08 -5.66
CA ILE A 190 30.27 24.07 -6.47
C ILE A 190 31.69 23.79 -5.83
N THR A 191 32.29 22.58 -5.92
CA THR A 191 33.63 22.21 -5.38
C THR A 191 34.46 21.59 -6.50
N ALA A 192 35.59 22.21 -6.85
CA ALA A 192 36.68 21.56 -7.56
C ALA A 192 37.98 21.90 -6.83
N THR A 193 38.81 20.90 -6.55
CA THR A 193 40.01 21.03 -5.70
C THR A 193 41.27 21.45 -6.47
N ASN A 194 41.20 21.64 -7.79
CA ASN A 194 42.29 22.19 -8.61
C ASN A 194 41.71 23.01 -9.77
N SER A 195 42.57 23.81 -10.42
CA SER A 195 42.27 24.46 -11.70
C SER A 195 41.62 23.46 -12.65
N VAL A 196 40.37 23.72 -13.02
CA VAL A 196 39.64 22.89 -13.96
C VAL A 196 40.05 23.32 -15.37
N ALA A 197 40.78 22.45 -16.07
CA ALA A 197 40.98 22.60 -17.50
C ALA A 197 39.62 22.70 -18.21
N SER A 198 39.57 23.34 -19.38
CA SER A 198 38.37 23.29 -20.23
C SER A 198 37.88 21.84 -20.34
N ASP A 199 36.59 21.62 -20.12
CA ASP A 199 35.89 20.34 -20.25
C ASP A 199 35.94 19.33 -19.06
N ALA A 200 36.32 19.73 -17.84
CA ALA A 200 36.21 18.79 -16.70
C ALA A 200 34.76 18.62 -16.18
N SER A 201 34.40 17.35 -15.93
CA SER A 201 33.14 16.96 -15.27
C SER A 201 33.36 16.77 -13.76
N VAL A 202 32.48 17.29 -12.91
CA VAL A 202 32.52 17.06 -11.46
C VAL A 202 31.20 16.47 -10.96
N ARG A 203 31.28 15.46 -10.08
CA ARG A 203 30.14 14.75 -9.48
C ARG A 203 29.89 15.23 -8.05
N TYR A 204 28.61 15.42 -7.69
CA TYR A 204 28.19 15.84 -6.33
C TYR A 204 26.99 15.03 -5.84
N ASN A 205 26.82 14.92 -4.52
CA ASN A 205 25.63 14.32 -3.91
C ASN A 205 24.55 15.40 -3.67
N ALA A 206 23.28 15.07 -3.93
CA ALA A 206 22.14 15.95 -3.63
C ALA A 206 22.05 16.28 -2.12
N GLY A 207 21.62 17.50 -1.78
CA GLY A 207 21.48 17.95 -0.38
C GLY A 207 22.76 18.49 0.29
N GLN A 208 23.90 18.52 -0.42
CA GLN A 208 25.17 19.10 0.07
C GLN A 208 25.40 20.53 -0.46
N SER A 209 26.01 21.38 0.38
CA SER A 209 26.50 22.72 0.00
C SER A 209 27.96 22.65 -0.44
N VAL A 210 28.39 23.59 -1.29
CA VAL A 210 29.60 23.41 -2.10
C VAL A 210 30.27 24.79 -2.39
N THR A 211 31.56 25.00 -2.12
CA THR A 211 32.14 26.37 -2.05
C THR A 211 33.30 26.56 -3.04
N LEU A 212 33.25 27.64 -3.85
CA LEU A 212 34.39 28.08 -4.65
C LEU A 212 35.32 28.94 -3.79
N ASN A 213 36.61 28.61 -3.78
CA ASN A 213 37.59 29.39 -3.04
C ASN A 213 37.82 30.76 -3.73
N PRO A 214 38.10 31.83 -2.95
CA PRO A 214 38.56 33.09 -3.50
C PRO A 214 39.83 32.86 -4.36
N GLY A 215 39.76 33.14 -5.66
CA GLY A 215 40.88 32.97 -6.60
C GLY A 215 40.68 31.94 -7.71
N PHE A 216 39.50 31.35 -7.85
CA PHE A 216 39.15 30.48 -8.98
C PHE A 216 39.32 31.20 -10.33
N GLN A 217 40.03 30.58 -11.27
CA GLN A 217 40.27 31.09 -12.64
C GLN A 217 39.73 30.10 -13.67
N THR A 218 39.08 30.59 -14.72
CA THR A 218 38.61 29.80 -15.86
C THR A 218 39.06 30.43 -17.18
N ASN A 219 39.25 29.60 -18.19
CA ASN A 219 39.47 30.09 -19.55
C ASN A 219 38.16 30.61 -20.14
N SER A 220 38.24 31.65 -20.99
CA SER A 220 37.10 32.14 -21.75
C SER A 220 36.49 30.99 -22.57
N GLY A 221 35.19 30.74 -22.39
CA GLY A 221 34.46 29.66 -23.08
C GLY A 221 34.47 28.29 -22.39
N ALA A 222 35.00 28.18 -21.16
CA ALA A 222 34.91 26.93 -20.40
C ALA A 222 33.45 26.55 -20.09
N VAL A 223 33.07 25.32 -20.44
CA VAL A 223 31.76 24.72 -20.12
C VAL A 223 31.91 23.78 -18.94
N PHE A 224 31.13 23.99 -17.88
CA PHE A 224 31.09 23.11 -16.71
C PHE A 224 29.87 22.20 -16.79
N LYS A 225 30.09 20.89 -16.68
CA LYS A 225 29.03 19.90 -16.56
C LYS A 225 29.03 19.33 -15.15
N SER A 226 27.97 19.56 -14.40
CA SER A 226 27.73 18.90 -13.12
C SER A 226 26.82 17.69 -13.30
N HIS A 227 27.12 16.61 -12.60
CA HIS A 227 26.21 15.47 -12.42
C HIS A 227 25.92 15.33 -10.94
N ILE A 228 24.64 15.42 -10.55
CA ILE A 228 24.24 15.33 -9.15
C ILE A 228 23.62 13.96 -8.93
N GLU A 229 24.34 13.10 -8.21
CA GLU A 229 23.81 11.84 -7.72
C GLU A 229 22.75 12.15 -6.64
N GLY A 230 21.56 11.54 -6.72
CA GLY A 230 20.51 11.81 -5.73
C GLY A 230 19.40 12.76 -6.15
N CYS A 231 19.43 13.28 -7.38
CA CYS A 231 18.31 14.06 -7.93
C CYS A 231 17.28 13.19 -8.60
N SER A 232 16.00 13.55 -8.46
CA SER A 232 14.99 13.00 -9.35
C SER A 232 15.20 13.67 -10.71
N ASN A 233 15.11 12.89 -11.79
CA ASN A 233 15.06 13.46 -13.15
C ASN A 233 13.66 14.04 -13.42
N LEU A 234 13.01 14.60 -12.40
CA LEU A 234 11.65 15.12 -12.46
C LEU A 234 11.62 16.56 -11.95
N SER A 235 11.10 17.46 -12.77
CA SER A 235 10.81 18.84 -12.40
C SER A 235 9.33 19.01 -12.09
N THR A 236 9.00 20.04 -11.30
CA THR A 236 7.62 20.30 -10.88
C THR A 236 7.24 21.76 -11.11
N ARG A 237 6.02 22.01 -11.60
CA ARG A 237 5.50 23.37 -11.81
C ARG A 237 4.09 23.47 -11.26
N GLN A 238 3.79 24.52 -10.50
CA GLN A 238 2.42 24.81 -10.10
C GLN A 238 1.65 25.37 -11.30
N VAL A 239 0.59 24.68 -11.71
CA VAL A 239 -0.23 25.03 -12.88
C VAL A 239 -1.35 25.97 -12.47
N ALA A 240 -2.14 25.59 -11.46
CA ALA A 240 -3.31 26.34 -11.01
C ALA A 240 -3.44 26.30 -9.49
N THR A 241 -4.07 27.32 -8.92
CA THR A 241 -4.31 27.49 -7.47
C THR A 241 -5.72 28.04 -7.23
N GLY A 242 -6.16 28.04 -5.98
CA GLY A 242 -7.46 28.62 -5.61
C GLY A 242 -8.63 27.64 -5.75
N LEU A 243 -8.35 26.35 -5.97
CA LEU A 243 -9.38 25.32 -6.12
C LEU A 243 -9.91 24.91 -4.75
N SER A 244 -11.22 24.74 -4.59
CA SER A 244 -11.84 24.30 -3.35
C SER A 244 -12.00 22.78 -3.31
N SER A 245 -11.04 22.10 -2.69
CA SER A 245 -10.97 20.63 -2.64
C SER A 245 -11.20 19.99 -4.02
N PRO A 246 -10.27 20.20 -4.98
CA PRO A 246 -10.34 19.51 -6.26
C PRO A 246 -10.38 17.99 -6.01
N TRP A 247 -11.26 17.26 -6.70
CA TRP A 247 -11.52 15.84 -6.42
C TRP A 247 -11.14 14.92 -7.58
N GLU A 248 -11.65 15.19 -8.79
CA GLU A 248 -11.22 14.55 -10.04
C GLU A 248 -10.37 15.53 -10.85
N ILE A 249 -9.32 15.02 -11.51
CA ILE A 249 -8.71 15.66 -12.68
C ILE A 249 -8.59 14.71 -13.85
N LEU A 250 -8.88 15.19 -15.06
CA LEU A 250 -8.72 14.43 -16.31
C LEU A 250 -7.97 15.27 -17.33
N TRP A 251 -7.13 14.63 -18.14
CA TRP A 251 -6.66 15.28 -19.37
C TRP A 251 -7.75 15.21 -20.42
N GLY A 252 -8.29 16.36 -20.80
CA GLY A 252 -9.36 16.48 -21.79
C GLY A 252 -8.87 16.29 -23.23
N PRO A 253 -9.76 15.91 -24.16
CA PRO A 253 -9.44 15.75 -25.59
C PRO A 253 -9.10 17.07 -26.28
N ASP A 254 -9.36 18.19 -25.59
CA ASP A 254 -9.11 19.55 -25.98
C ASP A 254 -7.77 20.10 -25.46
N SER A 255 -6.94 19.25 -24.86
CA SER A 255 -5.65 19.60 -24.24
C SER A 255 -5.75 20.52 -23.01
N PHE A 256 -6.89 20.47 -22.31
CA PHE A 256 -7.07 21.14 -21.02
C PHE A 256 -7.17 20.11 -19.91
N ILE A 257 -6.91 20.53 -18.68
CA ILE A 257 -7.21 19.71 -17.49
C ILE A 257 -8.64 20.00 -17.08
N TRP A 258 -9.48 18.97 -17.01
CA TRP A 258 -10.84 19.07 -16.51
C TRP A 258 -10.86 18.68 -15.05
N ASN A 259 -11.59 19.41 -14.22
CA ASN A 259 -11.54 19.29 -12.77
C ASN A 259 -12.94 19.33 -12.15
N THR A 260 -13.21 18.47 -11.17
CA THR A 260 -14.31 18.66 -10.23
C THR A 260 -13.82 19.27 -8.93
N GLU A 261 -14.52 20.26 -8.39
CA GLU A 261 -14.36 20.73 -7.01
C GLU A 261 -15.48 20.14 -6.15
N ARG A 262 -15.14 19.62 -4.97
CA ARG A 262 -16.10 18.90 -4.10
C ARG A 262 -17.36 19.69 -3.78
N ARG A 263 -17.26 21.03 -3.73
CA ARG A 263 -18.39 21.94 -3.50
C ARG A 263 -19.43 21.99 -4.62
N GLY A 264 -19.21 21.33 -5.76
CA GLY A 264 -20.17 21.28 -6.87
C GLY A 264 -19.79 22.10 -8.10
N ILE A 265 -18.51 22.40 -8.31
CA ILE A 265 -18.06 23.12 -9.51
C ILE A 265 -17.30 22.18 -10.45
N ILE A 266 -17.56 22.30 -11.76
CA ILE A 266 -16.70 21.69 -12.79
C ILE A 266 -15.92 22.80 -13.47
N ASN A 267 -14.62 22.65 -13.54
CA ASN A 267 -13.69 23.58 -14.17
C ASN A 267 -12.94 22.95 -15.34
N ARG A 268 -12.45 23.82 -16.20
CA ARG A 268 -11.48 23.54 -17.26
C ARG A 268 -10.27 24.44 -17.04
N ILE A 269 -9.07 23.88 -17.03
CA ILE A 269 -7.83 24.54 -16.64
C ILE A 269 -6.85 24.47 -17.81
N ASN A 270 -6.35 25.62 -18.24
CA ASN A 270 -5.30 25.68 -19.25
C ASN A 270 -3.96 25.24 -18.62
N PRO A 271 -3.32 24.15 -19.09
CA PRO A 271 -2.11 23.62 -18.47
C PRO A 271 -0.88 24.54 -18.68
N THR A 272 -0.90 25.43 -19.67
CA THR A 272 0.19 26.36 -19.95
C THR A 272 0.07 27.62 -19.09
N THR A 273 -1.10 28.26 -19.08
CA THR A 273 -1.32 29.57 -18.43
C THR A 273 -1.86 29.48 -17.01
N GLY A 274 -2.41 28.32 -16.61
CA GLY A 274 -3.10 28.15 -15.33
C GLY A 274 -4.50 28.76 -15.26
N SER A 275 -4.99 29.34 -16.38
CA SER A 275 -6.31 29.98 -16.42
C SER A 275 -7.43 28.97 -16.20
N ILE A 276 -8.34 29.27 -15.27
CA ILE A 276 -9.48 28.43 -14.89
C ILE A 276 -10.76 28.99 -15.54
N THR A 277 -11.50 28.14 -16.24
CA THR A 277 -12.83 28.43 -16.79
C THR A 277 -13.84 27.51 -16.14
N GLN A 278 -14.83 28.07 -15.46
CA GLN A 278 -15.94 27.30 -14.88
C GLN A 278 -16.86 26.81 -16.01
N LEU A 279 -17.14 25.50 -16.04
CA LEU A 279 -18.01 24.84 -17.02
C LEU A 279 -19.42 24.59 -16.50
N LEU A 280 -19.55 24.35 -15.19
CA LEU A 280 -20.83 24.04 -14.55
C LEU A 280 -20.81 24.42 -13.07
N ASP A 281 -21.95 24.91 -12.58
CA ASP A 281 -22.23 25.17 -11.18
C ASP A 281 -23.40 24.32 -10.68
N LEU A 282 -23.12 23.40 -9.77
CA LEU A 282 -24.07 22.53 -9.09
C LEU A 282 -24.11 22.80 -7.59
N THR A 283 -23.61 23.93 -7.10
CA THR A 283 -23.54 24.25 -5.67
C THR A 283 -24.90 24.24 -4.97
N SER A 284 -25.99 24.51 -5.71
CA SER A 284 -27.36 24.44 -5.20
C SER A 284 -27.97 23.03 -5.18
N GLN A 285 -27.33 22.06 -5.84
CA GLN A 285 -27.80 20.67 -5.93
C GLN A 285 -26.95 19.70 -5.12
N VAL A 286 -25.66 19.99 -5.02
CA VAL A 286 -24.66 19.14 -4.37
C VAL A 286 -24.71 19.33 -2.87
N SER A 287 -24.70 18.22 -2.13
CA SER A 287 -24.39 18.21 -0.71
C SER A 287 -22.93 17.91 -0.51
N ALA A 288 -22.18 18.85 0.09
CA ALA A 288 -20.75 18.75 0.32
C ALA A 288 -20.41 18.85 1.82
N LEU A 289 -20.53 17.74 2.54
CA LEU A 289 -20.25 17.59 3.97
C LEU A 289 -19.36 16.37 4.18
N GLY A 290 -18.37 16.46 5.07
CA GLY A 290 -17.41 15.36 5.26
C GLY A 290 -16.69 14.99 3.95
N GLU A 291 -16.82 13.74 3.51
CA GLU A 291 -16.29 13.23 2.23
C GLU A 291 -17.27 13.37 1.06
N SER A 292 -18.49 13.86 1.30
CA SER A 292 -19.53 14.01 0.28
C SER A 292 -19.27 15.25 -0.61
N GLY A 293 -19.89 15.28 -1.78
CA GLY A 293 -19.81 16.39 -2.72
C GLY A 293 -20.00 15.99 -4.18
N LEU A 294 -19.47 16.81 -5.07
CA LEU A 294 -19.20 16.46 -6.47
C LEU A 294 -17.84 15.78 -6.56
N LEU A 295 -17.84 14.53 -6.99
CA LEU A 295 -16.70 13.62 -6.82
C LEU A 295 -16.17 13.24 -8.21
N GLY A 296 -16.32 11.97 -8.60
CA GLY A 296 -15.74 11.49 -9.84
C GLY A 296 -16.36 12.08 -11.09
N MET A 297 -15.54 12.13 -12.13
CA MET A 297 -15.92 12.56 -13.48
C MET A 297 -15.24 11.64 -14.50
N VAL A 298 -15.91 11.37 -15.62
CA VAL A 298 -15.31 10.70 -16.77
C VAL A 298 -15.87 11.28 -18.07
N LEU A 299 -15.01 11.43 -19.07
CA LEU A 299 -15.38 11.89 -20.40
C LEU A 299 -15.68 10.68 -21.30
N HIS A 300 -16.64 10.81 -22.22
CA HIS A 300 -16.86 9.79 -23.23
C HIS A 300 -15.59 9.56 -24.06
N PRO A 301 -15.17 8.30 -24.34
CA PRO A 301 -13.90 8.02 -25.03
C PRO A 301 -13.87 8.55 -26.47
N ASP A 302 -15.00 8.53 -27.17
CA ASP A 302 -15.19 9.24 -28.44
C ASP A 302 -15.86 10.60 -28.19
N PHE A 303 -15.12 11.53 -27.62
CA PHE A 303 -15.66 12.82 -27.17
C PHE A 303 -16.01 13.76 -28.33
N THR A 304 -15.36 13.62 -29.48
CA THR A 304 -15.63 14.46 -30.66
C THR A 304 -17.03 14.20 -31.21
N THR A 305 -17.45 12.94 -31.29
CA THR A 305 -18.79 12.57 -31.74
C THR A 305 -19.82 12.63 -30.62
N ASN A 306 -19.41 12.27 -29.41
CA ASN A 306 -20.27 12.19 -28.24
C ASN A 306 -19.68 13.03 -27.11
N PRO A 307 -19.87 14.36 -27.10
CA PRO A 307 -19.27 15.27 -26.12
C PRO A 307 -19.98 15.16 -24.77
N TYR A 308 -20.01 13.96 -24.20
CA TYR A 308 -20.69 13.64 -22.96
C TYR A 308 -19.72 13.55 -21.79
N VAL A 309 -20.14 14.13 -20.68
CA VAL A 309 -19.41 14.15 -19.41
C VAL A 309 -20.28 13.51 -18.36
N TYR A 310 -19.78 12.46 -17.72
CA TYR A 310 -20.46 11.77 -16.63
C TYR A 310 -19.85 12.22 -15.32
N VAL A 311 -20.69 12.54 -14.34
CA VAL A 311 -20.27 12.92 -13.00
C VAL A 311 -21.08 12.20 -11.96
N VAL A 312 -20.48 11.98 -10.79
CA VAL A 312 -21.17 11.42 -9.63
C VAL A 312 -21.11 12.41 -8.47
N PHE A 313 -22.26 12.63 -7.84
CA PHE A 313 -22.35 13.53 -6.70
C PHE A 313 -23.42 13.12 -5.70
N THR A 314 -23.25 13.56 -4.46
CA THR A 314 -24.22 13.42 -3.38
C THR A 314 -25.18 14.60 -3.34
N TYR A 315 -26.44 14.33 -3.02
CA TYR A 315 -27.51 15.32 -2.91
C TYR A 315 -28.47 14.95 -1.78
N HIS A 316 -29.22 15.93 -1.29
CA HIS A 316 -30.26 15.69 -0.30
C HIS A 316 -31.62 15.46 -0.95
N VAL A 317 -32.38 14.53 -0.39
CA VAL A 317 -33.77 14.33 -0.78
C VAL A 317 -34.55 15.60 -0.43
N GLY A 318 -35.30 16.13 -1.39
CA GLY A 318 -36.08 17.36 -1.20
C GLY A 318 -35.33 18.69 -1.42
N GLY A 319 -34.06 18.67 -1.85
CA GLY A 319 -33.28 19.89 -2.16
C GLY A 319 -32.09 20.09 -1.22
N PRO A 320 -31.31 21.18 -1.37
CA PRO A 320 -30.11 21.43 -0.57
C PRO A 320 -30.39 21.56 0.93
N GLN A 321 -29.35 21.46 1.76
CA GLN A 321 -29.47 21.58 3.22
C GLN A 321 -30.15 22.88 3.66
N PRO A 322 -30.90 22.87 4.79
CA PRO A 322 -31.11 21.72 5.68
C PRO A 322 -32.21 20.77 5.17
N SER A 323 -31.88 19.49 5.02
CA SER A 323 -32.86 18.42 4.74
C SER A 323 -32.69 17.27 5.74
N THR A 324 -33.79 16.88 6.36
CA THR A 324 -33.91 15.72 7.26
C THR A 324 -34.30 14.44 6.51
N ALA A 325 -34.58 14.52 5.20
CA ALA A 325 -35.08 13.41 4.38
C ALA A 325 -33.97 12.45 3.91
N GLY A 326 -32.74 12.63 4.41
CA GLY A 326 -31.58 11.79 4.08
C GLY A 326 -30.75 12.35 2.92
N MET A 327 -29.69 11.61 2.58
CA MET A 327 -28.77 11.91 1.49
C MET A 327 -28.70 10.71 0.56
N LEU A 328 -28.54 10.98 -0.73
CA LEU A 328 -28.35 9.97 -1.76
C LEU A 328 -27.18 10.37 -2.66
N GLN A 329 -26.71 9.44 -3.47
CA GLN A 329 -25.74 9.66 -4.53
C GLN A 329 -26.35 9.28 -5.88
N LYS A 330 -25.93 9.99 -6.93
CA LYS A 330 -26.36 9.71 -8.30
C LYS A 330 -25.27 9.99 -9.33
N VAL A 331 -25.38 9.32 -10.46
CA VAL A 331 -24.57 9.52 -11.67
C VAL A 331 -25.41 10.30 -12.69
N VAL A 332 -24.86 11.39 -13.20
CA VAL A 332 -25.52 12.28 -14.17
C VAL A 332 -24.60 12.51 -15.35
N ARG A 333 -25.15 12.44 -16.55
CA ARG A 333 -24.49 12.81 -17.80
C ARG A 333 -24.88 14.22 -18.21
N TYR A 334 -23.93 15.00 -18.68
CA TYR A 334 -24.10 16.31 -19.30
C TYR A 334 -23.57 16.30 -20.73
N SER A 335 -24.09 17.19 -21.57
CA SER A 335 -23.55 17.49 -22.89
C SER A 335 -22.64 18.70 -22.80
N TYR A 336 -21.45 18.61 -23.39
CA TYR A 336 -20.52 19.71 -23.52
C TYR A 336 -20.78 20.49 -24.81
N THR A 337 -20.93 21.80 -24.66
CA THR A 337 -20.97 22.75 -25.76
C THR A 337 -19.74 23.65 -25.65
N ALA A 338 -18.82 23.48 -26.59
CA ALA A 338 -17.60 24.28 -26.64
C ALA A 338 -17.92 25.79 -26.76
N PRO A 339 -17.09 26.67 -26.17
CA PRO A 339 -15.83 26.35 -25.49
C PRO A 339 -15.96 26.13 -23.97
N SER A 340 -17.13 26.32 -23.36
CA SER A 340 -17.18 26.55 -21.90
C SER A 340 -18.44 26.11 -21.16
N THR A 341 -19.35 25.32 -21.74
CA THR A 341 -20.63 25.04 -21.08
C THR A 341 -20.96 23.56 -21.03
N LEU A 342 -21.37 23.07 -19.85
CA LEU A 342 -22.05 21.78 -19.69
C LEU A 342 -23.55 22.04 -19.46
N ASN A 343 -24.40 21.29 -20.17
CA ASN A 343 -25.85 21.43 -20.12
C ASN A 343 -26.55 20.07 -20.34
N ASN A 344 -27.87 20.07 -20.49
CA ASN A 344 -28.66 18.88 -20.86
C ASN A 344 -28.43 17.68 -19.93
N ALA A 345 -28.65 17.89 -18.64
CA ALA A 345 -28.49 16.85 -17.61
C ALA A 345 -29.41 15.65 -17.87
N ALA A 346 -28.84 14.44 -17.86
CA ALA A 346 -29.55 13.18 -17.91
C ALA A 346 -29.11 12.29 -16.74
N VAL A 347 -30.06 11.85 -15.92
CA VAL A 347 -29.77 10.95 -14.80
C VAL A 347 -29.51 9.54 -15.35
N ILE A 348 -28.35 8.99 -15.03
CA ILE A 348 -27.89 7.66 -15.50
C ILE A 348 -28.16 6.60 -14.44
N LEU A 349 -27.86 6.92 -13.18
CA LEU A 349 -28.17 6.08 -12.03
C LEU A 349 -28.53 6.99 -10.87
N ASP A 350 -29.64 6.69 -10.20
CA ASP A 350 -30.11 7.46 -9.05
C ASP A 350 -30.30 6.55 -7.83
N ASN A 351 -30.62 7.15 -6.68
CA ASN A 351 -30.96 6.45 -5.45
C ASN A 351 -29.88 5.49 -4.94
N ILE A 352 -28.59 5.80 -5.17
CA ILE A 352 -27.50 5.10 -4.49
C ILE A 352 -27.55 5.57 -3.02
N PRO A 353 -27.70 4.68 -2.04
CA PRO A 353 -27.78 5.10 -0.65
C PRO A 353 -26.51 5.85 -0.21
N ALA A 354 -26.70 6.93 0.52
CA ALA A 354 -25.62 7.72 1.13
C ALA A 354 -25.97 7.99 2.60
N ASN A 355 -24.96 8.09 3.46
CA ASN A 355 -25.18 8.23 4.90
C ASN A 355 -24.92 9.66 5.36
N SER A 356 -25.99 10.41 5.64
CA SER A 356 -25.92 11.80 6.12
C SER A 356 -25.50 11.92 7.59
N GLN A 357 -25.47 10.82 8.35
CA GLN A 357 -25.04 10.83 9.75
C GLN A 357 -23.50 10.86 9.85
N PHE A 358 -22.81 10.02 9.08
CA PHE A 358 -21.34 9.93 9.12
C PHE A 358 -20.64 10.73 8.02
N ASN A 359 -21.34 10.99 6.90
CA ASN A 359 -20.81 11.75 5.77
C ASN A 359 -19.46 11.23 5.24
N ASN A 360 -19.28 9.91 5.20
CA ASN A 360 -18.05 9.26 4.73
C ASN A 360 -18.36 7.99 3.91
N HIS A 361 -17.33 7.50 3.22
CA HIS A 361 -17.32 6.25 2.45
C HIS A 361 -18.29 6.22 1.26
N PHE A 362 -18.11 7.16 0.34
CA PHE A 362 -18.91 7.22 -0.90
C PHE A 362 -18.25 6.53 -2.08
N GLY A 363 -16.95 6.25 -2.05
CA GLY A 363 -16.18 5.80 -3.22
C GLY A 363 -16.21 6.87 -4.31
N SER A 364 -16.95 6.62 -5.39
CA SER A 364 -17.37 7.59 -6.42
C SER A 364 -16.38 7.84 -7.56
N ARG A 365 -15.50 6.89 -7.88
CA ARG A 365 -14.68 6.99 -9.09
C ARG A 365 -15.42 6.41 -10.29
N LEU A 366 -15.24 7.02 -11.45
CA LEU A 366 -15.86 6.62 -12.71
C LEU A 366 -14.79 6.21 -13.72
N VAL A 367 -15.02 5.14 -14.48
CA VAL A 367 -14.20 4.84 -15.67
C VAL A 367 -15.08 4.29 -16.79
N ILE A 368 -14.81 4.71 -18.02
CA ILE A 368 -15.41 4.10 -19.21
C ILE A 368 -14.36 3.22 -19.86
N THR A 369 -14.75 1.97 -20.08
CA THR A 369 -13.92 0.94 -20.70
C THR A 369 -14.12 0.89 -22.22
N PRO A 370 -13.20 0.31 -23.00
CA PRO A 370 -13.29 0.27 -24.47
C PRO A 370 -14.55 -0.41 -25.02
N ASP A 371 -15.19 -1.31 -24.26
CA ASP A 371 -16.49 -1.93 -24.61
C ASP A 371 -17.70 -1.02 -24.28
N LEU A 372 -17.44 0.27 -24.04
CA LEU A 372 -18.42 1.31 -23.72
C LEU A 372 -19.30 0.95 -22.53
N LYS A 373 -18.64 0.51 -21.45
CA LYS A 373 -19.27 0.29 -20.16
C LYS A 373 -18.75 1.28 -19.14
N LEU A 374 -19.68 1.86 -18.40
CA LEU A 374 -19.40 2.74 -17.29
C LEU A 374 -19.27 1.90 -16.02
N PHE A 375 -18.11 2.02 -15.38
CA PHE A 375 -17.87 1.48 -14.06
C PHE A 375 -17.92 2.58 -13.01
N VAL A 376 -18.49 2.28 -11.85
CA VAL A 376 -18.68 3.21 -10.74
C VAL A 376 -18.25 2.53 -9.45
N SER A 377 -17.32 3.14 -8.72
CA SER A 377 -16.96 2.67 -7.38
C SER A 377 -17.93 3.24 -6.34
N THR A 378 -18.34 2.44 -5.35
CA THR A 378 -19.22 2.88 -4.26
C THR A 378 -18.70 2.37 -2.92
N GLY A 379 -18.65 3.23 -1.91
CA GLY A 379 -18.27 2.84 -0.56
C GLY A 379 -19.42 2.27 0.25
N ASP A 380 -19.11 1.72 1.42
CA ASP A 380 -20.03 1.05 2.34
C ASP A 380 -20.89 1.99 3.18
N ILE A 381 -20.69 3.31 3.04
CA ILE A 381 -21.38 4.40 3.77
C ILE A 381 -21.36 4.24 5.29
N ALA A 382 -20.25 3.72 5.81
CA ALA A 382 -20.04 3.34 7.22
C ALA A 382 -21.03 2.29 7.73
N ASN A 383 -21.57 1.46 6.83
CA ASN A 383 -22.41 0.31 7.13
C ASN A 383 -21.82 -0.94 6.44
N ALA A 384 -20.77 -1.47 7.06
CA ALA A 384 -19.95 -2.53 6.49
C ALA A 384 -20.69 -3.79 5.99
N PRO A 385 -21.77 -4.29 6.64
CA PRO A 385 -22.58 -5.39 6.09
C PRO A 385 -23.13 -5.15 4.67
N LEU A 386 -23.30 -3.90 4.23
CA LEU A 386 -23.77 -3.60 2.88
C LEU A 386 -22.79 -4.08 1.81
N SER A 387 -21.49 -4.12 2.09
CA SER A 387 -20.46 -4.54 1.15
C SER A 387 -20.62 -6.00 0.71
N GLN A 388 -21.08 -6.86 1.60
CA GLN A 388 -21.38 -8.27 1.32
C GLN A 388 -22.79 -8.49 0.76
N ASN A 389 -23.74 -7.59 1.06
CA ASN A 389 -25.08 -7.66 0.50
C ASN A 389 -25.09 -7.29 -0.99
N ARG A 390 -25.28 -8.29 -1.87
CA ARG A 390 -25.35 -8.10 -3.34
C ARG A 390 -26.63 -7.43 -3.85
N ALA A 391 -27.66 -7.28 -3.01
CA ALA A 391 -28.83 -6.46 -3.34
C ALA A 391 -28.60 -4.96 -3.07
N SER A 392 -27.52 -4.60 -2.37
CA SER A 392 -27.12 -3.21 -2.15
C SER A 392 -26.19 -2.70 -3.25
N LEU A 393 -26.27 -1.39 -3.52
CA LEU A 393 -25.34 -0.68 -4.40
C LEU A 393 -24.09 -0.19 -3.66
N ASN A 394 -24.02 -0.29 -2.32
CA ASN A 394 -22.90 0.21 -1.51
C ASN A 394 -21.83 -0.85 -1.27
N GLY A 395 -20.57 -0.44 -1.21
CA GLY A 395 -19.42 -1.34 -1.08
C GLY A 395 -19.24 -2.24 -2.29
N LYS A 396 -19.34 -1.66 -3.49
CA LYS A 396 -19.34 -2.34 -4.79
C LYS A 396 -18.41 -1.63 -5.78
N ILE A 397 -18.01 -2.37 -6.81
CA ILE A 397 -17.81 -1.77 -8.14
C ILE A 397 -19.03 -2.15 -8.98
N LEU A 398 -19.70 -1.16 -9.55
CA LEU A 398 -20.86 -1.32 -10.43
C LEU A 398 -20.44 -1.27 -11.90
N ARG A 399 -21.17 -1.93 -12.79
CA ARG A 399 -21.00 -1.88 -14.26
C ARG A 399 -22.35 -1.67 -14.94
N MET A 400 -22.45 -0.65 -15.79
CA MET A 400 -23.63 -0.30 -16.58
C MET A 400 -23.28 0.04 -18.04
N ASN A 401 -24.29 0.01 -18.92
CA ASN A 401 -24.20 0.68 -20.23
C ASN A 401 -24.17 2.21 -20.02
N LEU A 402 -23.73 2.96 -21.04
CA LEU A 402 -23.61 4.42 -20.97
C LEU A 402 -24.94 5.18 -20.79
N ASP A 403 -26.07 4.50 -20.96
CA ASP A 403 -27.43 5.01 -20.70
C ASP A 403 -27.97 4.59 -19.32
N GLY A 404 -27.19 3.84 -18.53
CA GLY A 404 -27.58 3.34 -17.21
C GLY A 404 -28.23 1.96 -17.22
N SER A 405 -28.55 1.41 -18.39
CA SER A 405 -29.13 0.06 -18.49
C SER A 405 -28.12 -1.02 -18.08
N ILE A 406 -28.63 -2.17 -17.60
CA ILE A 406 -27.81 -3.27 -17.09
C ILE A 406 -27.30 -4.10 -18.28
N PRO A 407 -25.97 -4.29 -18.45
CA PRO A 407 -25.43 -5.16 -19.48
C PRO A 407 -25.88 -6.61 -19.29
N ALA A 408 -26.27 -7.27 -20.38
CA ALA A 408 -26.75 -8.66 -20.34
C ALA A 408 -25.66 -9.66 -19.88
N ASP A 409 -24.39 -9.29 -20.02
CA ASP A 409 -23.22 -10.07 -19.64
C ASP A 409 -22.71 -9.74 -18.22
N ASN A 410 -23.44 -8.95 -17.42
CA ASN A 410 -23.11 -8.76 -16.00
C ASN A 410 -23.17 -10.09 -15.22
N PRO A 411 -22.41 -10.24 -14.13
CA PRO A 411 -22.31 -11.49 -13.37
C PRO A 411 -23.65 -12.04 -12.84
N THR A 412 -24.59 -11.14 -12.55
CA THR A 412 -25.91 -11.48 -12.03
C THR A 412 -26.94 -10.74 -12.86
N ALA A 413 -27.92 -11.47 -13.38
CA ALA A 413 -29.00 -10.91 -14.17
C ALA A 413 -29.74 -9.82 -13.36
N ASN A 414 -30.10 -8.72 -14.04
CA ASN A 414 -30.77 -7.57 -13.44
C ASN A 414 -30.01 -6.92 -12.27
N SER A 415 -28.68 -7.08 -12.20
CA SER A 415 -27.85 -6.41 -11.21
C SER A 415 -26.73 -5.58 -11.85
N LEU A 416 -26.51 -4.40 -11.30
CA LEU A 416 -25.38 -3.53 -11.62
C LEU A 416 -24.07 -4.01 -10.99
N VAL A 417 -24.12 -4.93 -10.02
CA VAL A 417 -22.94 -5.35 -9.26
C VAL A 417 -21.96 -6.12 -10.13
N TRP A 418 -20.76 -5.57 -10.31
CA TRP A 418 -19.64 -6.25 -10.96
C TRP A 418 -18.80 -7.03 -9.93
N THR A 419 -18.50 -6.40 -8.79
CA THR A 419 -17.79 -6.98 -7.65
C THR A 419 -18.34 -6.47 -6.32
N SER A 420 -18.08 -7.21 -5.25
CA SER A 420 -18.55 -6.91 -3.88
C SER A 420 -17.42 -6.95 -2.87
N GLY A 421 -17.71 -6.58 -1.62
CA GLY A 421 -16.73 -6.64 -0.52
C GLY A 421 -15.75 -5.47 -0.50
N HIS A 422 -16.20 -4.29 -0.90
CA HIS A 422 -15.42 -3.04 -0.87
C HIS A 422 -15.86 -2.15 0.29
N ARG A 423 -14.92 -1.45 0.92
CA ARG A 423 -15.12 -0.47 2.00
C ARG A 423 -15.27 0.94 1.45
N ASN A 424 -14.24 1.49 0.81
CA ASN A 424 -14.25 2.88 0.30
C ASN A 424 -13.28 3.07 -0.88
N PRO A 425 -13.59 2.53 -2.07
CA PRO A 425 -12.72 2.57 -3.23
C PRO A 425 -12.70 3.98 -3.86
N GLN A 426 -11.57 4.68 -3.74
CA GLN A 426 -11.43 6.07 -4.20
C GLN A 426 -10.61 6.23 -5.48
N GLY A 427 -9.90 5.18 -5.90
CA GLY A 427 -9.22 5.10 -7.19
C GLY A 427 -9.81 4.00 -8.06
N LEU A 428 -9.88 4.23 -9.36
CA LEU A 428 -10.35 3.27 -10.35
C LEU A 428 -9.75 3.64 -11.71
N VAL A 429 -8.97 2.76 -12.31
CA VAL A 429 -8.35 2.99 -13.62
C VAL A 429 -8.42 1.73 -14.48
N TYR A 430 -8.71 1.89 -15.76
CA TYR A 430 -8.64 0.82 -16.74
C TYR A 430 -7.37 0.95 -17.58
N ALA A 431 -6.55 -0.09 -17.60
CA ALA A 431 -5.29 -0.10 -18.32
C ALA A 431 -4.95 -1.51 -18.81
N ASN A 432 -4.54 -1.61 -20.09
CA ASN A 432 -4.09 -2.86 -20.72
C ASN A 432 -5.05 -4.06 -20.53
N GLY A 433 -6.36 -3.85 -20.59
CA GLY A 433 -7.33 -4.92 -20.40
C GLY A 433 -7.75 -5.16 -18.95
N ASN A 434 -7.06 -4.55 -17.99
CA ASN A 434 -7.28 -4.74 -16.57
C ASN A 434 -7.96 -3.50 -15.95
N LEU A 435 -8.79 -3.73 -14.94
CA LEU A 435 -9.39 -2.70 -14.11
C LEU A 435 -8.72 -2.77 -12.73
N TYR A 436 -8.21 -1.65 -12.24
CA TYR A 436 -7.57 -1.56 -10.92
C TYR A 436 -8.32 -0.62 -10.01
N SER A 437 -8.29 -0.85 -8.70
CA SER A 437 -8.86 0.07 -7.71
C SER A 437 -7.90 0.34 -6.57
N ALA A 438 -7.93 1.55 -6.03
CA ALA A 438 -7.31 1.91 -4.76
C ALA A 438 -8.38 2.18 -3.71
N GLU A 439 -8.20 1.65 -2.51
CA GLU A 439 -9.22 1.67 -1.47
C GLU A 439 -8.65 1.94 -0.07
N HIS A 440 -9.44 2.65 0.74
CA HIS A 440 -9.15 2.85 2.16
C HIS A 440 -9.61 1.65 3.00
N GLY A 441 -8.69 1.03 3.73
CA GLY A 441 -8.99 0.10 4.81
C GLY A 441 -9.49 0.82 6.07
N PRO A 442 -9.82 0.09 7.14
CA PRO A 442 -10.35 0.68 8.38
C PRO A 442 -9.31 1.57 9.07
N ASN A 443 -8.43 0.96 9.86
CA ASN A 443 -7.33 1.63 10.55
C ASN A 443 -5.97 1.24 9.95
N THR A 444 -5.94 0.16 9.19
CA THR A 444 -4.82 -0.49 8.52
C THR A 444 -5.33 -1.01 7.18
N ASP A 445 -4.51 -1.69 6.39
CA ASP A 445 -4.93 -2.46 5.22
C ASP A 445 -5.64 -1.61 4.17
N ASP A 446 -5.07 -0.44 3.86
CA ASP A 446 -5.37 0.17 2.58
C ASP A 446 -4.91 -0.76 1.46
N GLU A 447 -5.59 -0.74 0.32
CA GLU A 447 -5.40 -1.73 -0.73
C GLU A 447 -5.24 -1.11 -2.11
N VAL A 448 -4.48 -1.80 -2.96
CA VAL A 448 -4.62 -1.72 -4.42
C VAL A 448 -5.02 -3.09 -4.95
N ASN A 449 -6.11 -3.12 -5.70
CA ASN A 449 -6.82 -4.32 -6.15
C ASN A 449 -6.82 -4.45 -7.67
N LEU A 450 -6.61 -5.66 -8.18
CA LEU A 450 -6.99 -6.03 -9.54
C LEU A 450 -8.46 -6.45 -9.53
N ILE A 451 -9.32 -5.73 -10.26
CA ILE A 451 -10.77 -5.92 -10.28
C ILE A 451 -11.17 -7.01 -11.27
N LEU A 452 -11.64 -8.13 -10.73
CA LEU A 452 -11.99 -9.34 -11.47
C LEU A 452 -13.49 -9.59 -11.43
N LYS A 453 -14.07 -10.00 -12.57
CA LYS A 453 -15.51 -10.25 -12.72
C LYS A 453 -16.05 -11.20 -11.64
N ASN A 454 -17.15 -10.81 -11.01
CA ASN A 454 -17.89 -11.62 -10.04
C ASN A 454 -17.13 -11.98 -8.75
N ARG A 455 -16.06 -11.25 -8.42
CA ARG A 455 -15.24 -11.52 -7.24
C ARG A 455 -15.65 -10.70 -6.01
N ASN A 456 -15.26 -11.21 -4.86
CA ASN A 456 -15.45 -10.60 -3.55
C ASN A 456 -14.10 -10.09 -3.02
N TYR A 457 -14.04 -8.87 -2.52
CA TYR A 457 -12.83 -8.24 -1.97
C TYR A 457 -12.78 -8.28 -0.45
N GLY A 458 -13.67 -9.07 0.17
CA GLY A 458 -13.50 -9.53 1.54
C GLY A 458 -14.10 -8.62 2.61
N TRP A 459 -14.11 -7.30 2.45
CA TRP A 459 -14.60 -6.39 3.50
C TRP A 459 -16.07 -6.68 3.88
N PRO A 460 -16.43 -6.73 5.18
CA PRO A 460 -15.58 -6.51 6.36
C PRO A 460 -15.04 -7.79 7.02
N ASN A 461 -15.13 -8.92 6.35
CA ASN A 461 -14.73 -10.22 6.90
C ASN A 461 -13.25 -10.55 6.66
N VAL A 462 -12.59 -9.79 5.78
CA VAL A 462 -11.15 -9.87 5.49
C VAL A 462 -10.66 -8.42 5.30
N PHE A 463 -9.51 -8.09 5.89
CA PHE A 463 -8.82 -6.81 5.66
C PHE A 463 -7.48 -7.12 4.99
N GLY A 464 -7.22 -6.60 3.79
CA GLY A 464 -6.01 -6.89 3.07
C GLY A 464 -5.95 -8.36 2.61
N HIS A 465 -4.97 -9.09 3.12
CA HIS A 465 -4.73 -10.48 2.73
C HIS A 465 -5.53 -11.46 3.59
N CYS A 466 -5.75 -12.68 3.07
CA CYS A 466 -6.33 -13.79 3.82
C CYS A 466 -5.27 -14.41 4.74
N ASP A 467 -4.85 -13.68 5.77
CA ASP A 467 -3.72 -14.00 6.64
C ASP A 467 -4.13 -14.45 8.06
N GLY A 468 -5.43 -14.42 8.36
CA GLY A 468 -5.99 -14.87 9.63
C GLY A 468 -5.90 -13.83 10.76
N ASN A 469 -5.57 -12.57 10.45
CA ASN A 469 -5.49 -11.49 11.42
C ASN A 469 -6.83 -11.15 12.09
N LEU A 470 -7.97 -11.53 11.49
CA LEU A 470 -9.31 -11.40 12.06
C LEU A 470 -9.79 -12.67 12.79
N GLY A 471 -8.93 -13.69 12.89
CA GLY A 471 -9.19 -14.94 13.60
C GLY A 471 -9.61 -16.10 12.70
N ALA A 472 -9.92 -17.24 13.33
CA ALA A 472 -10.09 -18.53 12.62
C ALA A 472 -11.19 -18.55 11.55
N GLY A 473 -12.19 -17.65 11.64
CA GLY A 473 -13.28 -17.56 10.67
C GLY A 473 -12.86 -16.94 9.32
N GLU A 474 -11.79 -16.16 9.28
CA GLU A 474 -11.35 -15.42 8.09
C GLU A 474 -10.94 -16.36 6.95
N ALA A 475 -10.13 -17.38 7.23
CA ALA A 475 -9.69 -18.36 6.24
C ALA A 475 -10.87 -19.12 5.61
N THR A 476 -11.86 -19.47 6.43
CA THR A 476 -13.09 -20.12 5.96
C THR A 476 -13.88 -19.17 5.05
N PHE A 477 -14.05 -17.91 5.48
CA PHE A 477 -14.72 -16.90 4.68
C PHE A 477 -14.03 -16.64 3.34
N CYS A 478 -12.70 -16.59 3.30
CA CYS A 478 -11.93 -16.39 2.07
C CYS A 478 -12.25 -17.45 1.01
N VAL A 479 -12.32 -18.72 1.44
CA VAL A 479 -12.66 -19.85 0.56
C VAL A 479 -14.13 -19.79 0.16
N ASP A 480 -15.03 -19.72 1.14
CA ASP A 480 -16.48 -19.83 0.91
C ASP A 480 -17.04 -18.66 0.09
N SER A 481 -16.48 -17.47 0.28
CA SER A 481 -16.91 -16.24 -0.39
C SER A 481 -16.10 -15.92 -1.64
N ASN A 482 -15.18 -16.81 -2.01
CA ASN A 482 -14.35 -16.70 -3.21
C ASN A 482 -13.60 -15.35 -3.26
N VAL A 483 -12.92 -15.03 -2.16
CA VAL A 483 -12.23 -13.74 -1.98
C VAL A 483 -11.06 -13.62 -2.95
N VAL A 484 -10.81 -12.40 -3.43
CA VAL A 484 -9.59 -12.02 -4.16
C VAL A 484 -8.75 -11.17 -3.23
N GLN A 485 -7.47 -11.50 -3.14
CA GLN A 485 -6.52 -10.73 -2.35
C GLN A 485 -6.01 -9.53 -3.16
N PRO A 486 -5.63 -8.43 -2.49
CA PRO A 486 -5.10 -7.25 -3.15
C PRO A 486 -3.73 -7.53 -3.78
N LEU A 487 -3.38 -6.71 -4.78
CA LEU A 487 -2.02 -6.67 -5.34
C LEU A 487 -1.03 -6.19 -4.29
N VAL A 488 -1.46 -5.21 -3.47
CA VAL A 488 -0.69 -4.64 -2.37
C VAL A 488 -1.66 -4.24 -1.25
N SER A 489 -1.31 -4.58 -0.01
CA SER A 489 -1.96 -4.05 1.20
C SER A 489 -0.94 -3.37 2.12
N TRP A 490 -1.36 -2.29 2.79
CA TRP A 490 -0.54 -1.58 3.80
C TRP A 490 -0.97 -1.92 5.22
N PHE A 491 -0.44 -3.03 5.73
CA PHE A 491 -0.56 -3.44 7.13
C PHE A 491 0.61 -2.88 7.99
N PRO A 492 0.39 -2.53 9.27
CA PRO A 492 1.47 -2.10 10.16
C PRO A 492 2.52 -3.20 10.34
N SER A 493 3.78 -2.87 10.11
CA SER A 493 4.90 -3.79 10.40
C SER A 493 5.12 -4.04 11.90
N ASN A 494 4.41 -3.30 12.77
CA ASN A 494 4.48 -3.41 14.21
C ASN A 494 3.14 -3.91 14.79
N PRO A 495 3.10 -5.05 15.50
CA PRO A 495 1.87 -5.60 16.07
C PRO A 495 1.25 -4.72 17.18
N PHE A 496 1.97 -3.71 17.68
CA PHE A 496 1.46 -2.71 18.62
C PHE A 496 0.94 -1.44 17.94
N THR A 497 1.12 -1.31 16.63
CA THR A 497 0.62 -0.17 15.86
C THR A 497 -0.80 -0.49 15.40
N THR A 498 -1.77 0.23 15.97
CA THR A 498 -3.19 0.02 15.67
C THR A 498 -3.68 0.82 14.46
N THR A 499 -2.81 1.65 13.84
CA THR A 499 -3.15 2.41 12.64
C THR A 499 -1.98 2.50 11.65
N SER A 500 -2.18 2.16 10.38
CA SER A 500 -1.16 2.23 9.31
C SER A 500 -1.70 2.75 7.96
N THR A 501 -2.91 3.33 7.94
CA THR A 501 -3.47 3.88 6.71
C THR A 501 -2.59 4.95 6.08
N ILE A 502 -2.40 4.84 4.77
CA ILE A 502 -1.79 5.79 3.86
C ILE A 502 -2.86 6.66 3.16
N ALA A 503 -4.10 6.16 3.07
CA ALA A 503 -5.26 6.74 2.39
C ALA A 503 -5.03 6.94 0.88
N PRO A 504 -4.97 5.86 0.08
CA PRO A 504 -4.82 5.95 -1.36
C PRO A 504 -6.11 6.47 -2.02
N SER A 505 -5.96 7.30 -3.03
CA SER A 505 -7.08 8.01 -3.67
C SER A 505 -7.08 7.79 -5.18
N GLY A 506 -7.02 8.85 -5.99
CA GLY A 506 -6.95 8.73 -7.44
C GLY A 506 -5.72 7.96 -7.92
N MET A 507 -5.85 7.31 -9.07
CA MET A 507 -4.76 6.59 -9.71
C MET A 507 -4.86 6.71 -11.23
N ASP A 508 -3.71 6.71 -11.89
CA ASP A 508 -3.62 6.69 -13.35
C ASP A 508 -2.52 5.70 -13.80
N TYR A 509 -2.62 5.21 -15.02
CA TYR A 509 -1.66 4.28 -15.60
C TYR A 509 -0.64 5.02 -16.47
N TYR A 510 0.64 4.83 -16.16
CA TYR A 510 1.73 5.46 -16.90
C TYR A 510 2.44 4.46 -17.81
N ASN A 511 2.41 4.73 -19.12
CA ASN A 511 3.13 3.94 -20.12
C ASN A 511 3.73 4.81 -21.23
N ASN A 512 4.36 5.90 -20.83
CA ASN A 512 5.02 6.83 -21.74
C ASN A 512 6.56 6.72 -21.59
N ASN A 513 7.30 7.10 -22.63
CA ASN A 513 8.76 7.13 -22.61
C ASN A 513 9.32 8.45 -22.04
N ALA A 514 8.50 9.47 -21.82
CA ALA A 514 8.96 10.74 -21.25
C ALA A 514 9.59 10.54 -19.86
N ILE A 515 8.97 9.70 -19.01
CA ILE A 515 9.50 9.30 -17.71
C ILE A 515 9.71 7.77 -17.73
N PRO A 516 10.83 7.26 -18.29
CA PRO A 516 11.02 5.82 -18.54
C PRO A 516 10.87 4.95 -17.30
N GLN A 517 11.30 5.45 -16.14
CA GLN A 517 11.21 4.71 -14.88
C GLN A 517 9.76 4.38 -14.48
N TRP A 518 8.79 5.21 -14.88
CA TRP A 518 7.36 5.03 -14.59
C TRP A 518 6.63 4.16 -15.60
N LYS A 519 7.26 3.77 -16.71
CA LYS A 519 6.62 2.96 -17.75
C LYS A 519 6.03 1.68 -17.19
N ASN A 520 4.83 1.27 -17.62
CA ASN A 520 4.10 0.12 -17.08
C ASN A 520 3.89 0.19 -15.56
N SER A 521 3.43 1.33 -15.04
CA SER A 521 3.15 1.48 -13.61
C SER A 521 1.77 2.08 -13.38
N LEU A 522 1.16 1.70 -12.25
CA LEU A 522 0.11 2.49 -11.64
C LEU A 522 0.76 3.60 -10.83
N LEU A 523 0.34 4.85 -11.06
CA LEU A 523 0.67 5.98 -10.20
C LEU A 523 -0.52 6.21 -9.27
N VAL A 524 -0.28 6.27 -7.97
CA VAL A 524 -1.33 6.32 -6.94
C VAL A 524 -1.14 7.54 -6.05
N ALA A 525 -2.18 8.36 -5.95
CA ALA A 525 -2.19 9.56 -5.12
C ALA A 525 -2.50 9.21 -3.67
N ILE A 526 -1.65 9.67 -2.73
CA ILE A 526 -1.76 9.34 -1.32
C ILE A 526 -2.15 10.58 -0.50
N LEU A 527 -3.26 10.49 0.23
CA LEU A 527 -3.82 11.59 1.01
C LEU A 527 -3.12 11.76 2.37
N LYS A 528 -3.14 10.74 3.24
CA LYS A 528 -2.72 10.90 4.65
C LYS A 528 -1.21 11.02 4.78
N ASN A 529 -0.47 10.21 4.02
CA ASN A 529 1.00 10.25 4.01
C ASN A 529 1.58 11.05 2.81
N GLN A 530 0.75 11.86 2.15
CA GLN A 530 1.15 12.98 1.29
C GLN A 530 2.26 12.68 0.29
N ARG A 531 2.05 11.69 -0.58
CA ARG A 531 3.07 11.26 -1.56
C ARG A 531 2.42 10.76 -2.85
N LEU A 532 3.22 10.71 -3.91
CA LEU A 532 2.87 10.00 -5.13
C LEU A 532 3.57 8.64 -5.09
N MET A 533 2.82 7.56 -5.25
CA MET A 533 3.38 6.22 -5.22
C MET A 533 3.37 5.60 -6.61
N GLN A 534 4.46 4.97 -7.00
CA GLN A 534 4.56 4.13 -8.18
C GLN A 534 4.42 2.67 -7.78
N LEU A 535 3.53 1.95 -8.45
CA LEU A 535 3.44 0.48 -8.42
C LEU A 535 3.80 -0.03 -9.81
N LYS A 536 5.04 -0.48 -9.99
CA LYS A 536 5.52 -1.05 -11.25
C LYS A 536 4.87 -2.41 -11.45
N LEU A 537 4.20 -2.58 -12.57
CA LEU A 537 3.54 -3.82 -12.92
C LEU A 537 4.49 -4.78 -13.65
N ASP A 538 4.23 -6.07 -13.53
CA ASP A 538 4.77 -7.08 -14.44
C ASP A 538 4.17 -6.95 -15.86
N GLU A 539 4.62 -7.76 -16.81
CA GLU A 539 4.15 -7.71 -18.19
C GLU A 539 2.65 -8.00 -18.34
N THR A 540 2.10 -8.84 -17.46
CA THR A 540 0.67 -9.21 -17.49
C THR A 540 -0.23 -8.18 -16.79
N GLY A 541 0.35 -7.29 -15.99
CA GLY A 541 -0.39 -6.36 -15.15
C GLY A 541 -1.08 -7.02 -13.95
N THR A 542 -0.69 -8.24 -13.57
CA THR A 542 -1.32 -9.00 -12.48
C THR A 542 -0.47 -9.04 -11.21
N TYR A 543 0.75 -8.49 -11.25
CA TYR A 543 1.64 -8.41 -10.09
C TYR A 543 2.36 -7.05 -10.03
N VAL A 544 2.67 -6.61 -8.81
CA VAL A 544 3.53 -5.45 -8.56
C VAL A 544 4.95 -5.94 -8.30
N VAL A 545 5.89 -5.58 -9.18
CA VAL A 545 7.30 -6.01 -9.13
C VAL A 545 8.21 -5.02 -8.41
N GLU A 546 7.82 -3.74 -8.37
CA GLU A 546 8.54 -2.69 -7.65
C GLU A 546 7.54 -1.66 -7.12
N MET A 547 7.80 -1.12 -5.93
CA MET A 547 7.08 0.02 -5.39
C MET A 547 8.07 1.13 -5.06
N ARG A 548 7.70 2.37 -5.34
CA ARG A 548 8.55 3.53 -5.07
C ARG A 548 7.70 4.74 -4.72
N ASP A 549 8.11 5.48 -3.69
CA ASP A 549 7.47 6.72 -3.29
C ASP A 549 8.19 7.93 -3.89
N TYR A 550 7.42 8.96 -4.25
CA TYR A 550 7.88 10.23 -4.80
C TYR A 550 7.19 11.40 -4.10
N PHE A 551 7.86 12.56 -4.06
CA PHE A 551 7.30 13.83 -3.57
C PHE A 551 6.71 13.77 -2.14
N ILE A 552 7.31 12.95 -1.26
CA ILE A 552 6.82 12.71 0.11
C ILE A 552 6.78 14.03 0.90
N ASN A 553 5.60 14.36 1.43
CA ASN A 553 5.29 15.58 2.17
C ASN A 553 5.57 16.89 1.42
N GLN A 554 5.77 16.86 0.10
CA GLN A 554 6.17 18.05 -0.64
C GLN A 554 4.98 18.92 -1.05
N PHE A 555 3.88 18.29 -1.52
CA PHE A 555 2.75 19.04 -2.07
C PHE A 555 1.59 19.19 -1.08
N GLY A 556 1.48 18.27 -0.12
CA GLY A 556 0.31 18.06 0.73
C GLY A 556 -0.42 16.78 0.36
N ARG A 557 -1.71 16.70 0.72
CA ARG A 557 -2.58 15.54 0.44
C ARG A 557 -2.84 15.46 -1.07
N ILE A 558 -2.28 14.46 -1.75
CA ILE A 558 -2.50 14.27 -3.17
C ILE A 558 -3.81 13.50 -3.35
N ARG A 559 -4.71 14.03 -4.16
CA ARG A 559 -6.08 13.51 -4.34
C ARG A 559 -6.26 12.75 -5.64
N ASP A 560 -5.68 13.25 -6.73
CA ASP A 560 -5.89 12.64 -8.03
C ASP A 560 -4.77 12.96 -9.02
N ILE A 561 -4.72 12.17 -10.10
CA ILE A 561 -3.64 12.14 -11.09
C ILE A 561 -4.26 12.11 -12.48
N CYS A 562 -3.71 12.88 -13.42
CA CYS A 562 -3.95 12.61 -14.84
C CYS A 562 -2.65 12.73 -15.66
N VAL A 563 -2.54 11.92 -16.72
CA VAL A 563 -1.40 11.92 -17.63
C VAL A 563 -1.82 12.42 -19.00
N ASN A 564 -1.03 13.30 -19.61
CA ASN A 564 -1.29 13.75 -20.98
C ASN A 564 -0.56 12.89 -22.03
N PRO A 565 -0.91 13.01 -23.33
CA PRO A 565 -0.28 12.24 -24.39
C PRO A 565 1.25 12.44 -24.52
N ALA A 566 1.76 13.60 -24.11
CA ALA A 566 3.19 13.90 -24.09
C ALA A 566 3.92 13.25 -22.90
N GLY A 567 3.22 12.60 -21.98
CA GLY A 567 3.78 11.95 -20.80
C GLY A 567 4.06 12.87 -19.63
N GLN A 568 3.53 14.11 -19.66
CA GLN A 568 3.49 15.01 -18.51
C GLN A 568 2.41 14.52 -17.54
N VAL A 569 2.72 14.52 -16.25
CA VAL A 569 1.81 14.06 -15.20
C VAL A 569 1.33 15.25 -14.41
N PHE A 570 0.03 15.31 -14.13
CA PHE A 570 -0.56 16.34 -13.30
C PHE A 570 -1.17 15.69 -12.06
N VAL A 571 -1.04 16.36 -10.93
CA VAL A 571 -1.66 15.93 -9.67
C VAL A 571 -2.45 17.07 -9.04
N CYS A 572 -3.61 16.76 -8.46
CA CYS A 572 -4.39 17.73 -7.70
C CYS A 572 -4.23 17.53 -6.19
N ILE A 573 -4.18 18.64 -5.46
CA ILE A 573 -3.91 18.66 -4.02
C ILE A 573 -5.15 19.08 -3.26
N ASP A 574 -5.58 18.24 -2.32
CA ASP A 574 -6.70 18.51 -1.41
C ASP A 574 -6.21 19.20 -0.14
N ALA A 575 -6.13 20.54 -0.20
CA ALA A 575 -5.71 21.38 0.92
C ALA A 575 -6.91 21.99 1.69
N GLY A 576 -8.15 21.67 1.31
CA GLY A 576 -9.37 22.28 1.88
C GLY A 576 -9.55 23.76 1.52
N GLY A 577 -10.77 24.28 1.75
CA GLY A 577 -11.05 25.72 1.89
C GLY A 577 -10.51 26.66 0.79
N GLY A 578 -10.51 26.25 -0.48
CA GLY A 578 -10.01 27.07 -1.60
C GLY A 578 -8.49 27.12 -1.76
N SER A 579 -7.72 26.33 -1.00
CA SER A 579 -6.24 26.29 -1.10
C SER A 579 -5.71 25.17 -2.00
N GLY A 580 -6.61 24.48 -2.71
CA GLY A 580 -6.26 23.42 -3.65
C GLY A 580 -5.50 23.94 -4.87
N LYS A 581 -4.69 23.06 -5.43
CA LYS A 581 -3.79 23.37 -6.55
C LYS A 581 -3.61 22.17 -7.47
N VAL A 582 -3.18 22.45 -8.70
CA VAL A 582 -2.71 21.45 -9.67
C VAL A 582 -1.22 21.63 -9.85
N ILE A 583 -0.47 20.54 -9.70
CA ILE A 583 0.98 20.50 -9.90
C ILE A 583 1.26 19.64 -11.13
N GLU A 584 2.07 20.16 -12.05
CA GLU A 584 2.65 19.42 -13.16
C GLU A 584 3.98 18.80 -12.72
N ILE A 585 4.24 17.59 -13.21
CA ILE A 585 5.46 16.82 -13.06
C ILE A 585 5.93 16.41 -14.45
N THR A 586 7.16 16.77 -14.80
CA THR A 586 7.79 16.46 -16.09
C THR A 586 9.21 15.96 -15.89
N PRO A 587 9.83 15.32 -16.88
CA PRO A 587 11.27 15.09 -16.85
C PRO A 587 12.03 16.41 -16.69
N THR A 588 13.16 16.38 -15.99
CA THR A 588 14.11 17.49 -15.98
C THR A 588 14.66 17.67 -17.41
N PRO A 589 14.70 18.91 -17.95
CA PRO A 589 15.23 19.20 -19.29
C PRO A 589 16.68 18.76 -19.54
#